data_AF-A0A7J5XIG1-F1
#
_entry.id   AF-A0A7J5XIG1-F1
#
_cell.length_a   1.000
_cell.length_b   1.000
_cell.length_c   1.000
_cell.angle_alpha   90.00
_cell.angle_beta   90.00
_cell.angle_gamma   90.00
#
_symmetry.space_group_name_H-M   'P 1'
#
loop_
_entity.id
_entity.type
_entity.pdbx_description
1 polymer ?
#
loop_
_entity_poly.entity_id
_entity_poly.type
_entity_poly.pdbx_seq_one_letter_code
_entity_poly.pdbx_strand_id
1 'polypeptide(L)'
;MAWISGQLEELYMSSSRKDMTDMLTEVLLSACVSSALMPDRLLMEHVGAHFLETVVRQFDEVYKNPSETKECDNLISIICHLYNFQVVHSVLVFDILKHLVGDFREKDIELVLLVLRNVGFALRKDDALALKELICEGQRKAGDVGTKFQDQTRVRFMLETMLALKNNDMRKIPGYDPEPMEKLRKLQRTLVQRRAGGSDMKLRVSLDNLLAADQIGRWWIVGSSWSGAPMIGEQNASKESEGKEKTFNGYYAVLGEKFCSHDRRFQMTFQFSLWDKFRDLSSLPSSTFSNLVQLVSHFLQKKCLSLSILKVIEFGELDKATVRFLRQLLTKLLKEMEPEELVSVFGRISGIPKLGMLREGLKLFISHFLLKSIRNQGAAEQAEELTERAKVASRAMEAKELHRCGMDQSEAGGQASATEVNQRKCPRSTLMVKEWDTKVDLRKCPKSTNL
;
A
#
# COMPACT_ATOMS: atom_id res chain seq x y z
N MET A 1 7.15 18.33 -13.15
CA MET A 1 8.46 17.65 -12.95
C MET A 1 9.56 18.16 -13.88
N ALA A 2 9.26 18.68 -15.08
CA ALA A 2 10.28 19.26 -15.99
C ALA A 2 11.08 20.44 -15.38
N TRP A 3 10.49 21.21 -14.46
CA TRP A 3 11.17 22.33 -13.79
C TRP A 3 12.31 21.86 -12.87
N ILE A 4 12.12 20.77 -12.12
CA ILE A 4 13.15 20.26 -11.20
C ILE A 4 14.29 19.60 -11.98
N SER A 5 13.96 18.83 -13.04
CA SER A 5 14.99 18.25 -13.91
C SER A 5 15.80 19.33 -14.63
N GLY A 6 15.14 20.38 -15.14
CA GLY A 6 15.80 21.51 -15.76
C GLY A 6 16.70 22.28 -14.78
N GLN A 7 16.24 22.50 -13.54
CA GLN A 7 17.08 23.13 -12.52
C GLN A 7 18.24 22.25 -12.05
N LEU A 8 18.05 20.93 -12.01
CA LEU A 8 19.12 20.00 -11.66
C LEU A 8 20.20 19.98 -12.75
N GLU A 9 19.78 20.00 -14.01
CA GLU A 9 20.69 20.07 -15.16
C GLU A 9 21.40 21.43 -15.19
N GLU A 10 20.70 22.54 -14.95
CA GLU A 10 21.28 23.88 -14.80
C GLU A 10 22.33 23.91 -13.67
N LEU A 11 22.05 23.28 -12.53
CA LEU A 11 22.98 23.16 -11.41
C LEU A 11 24.21 22.28 -11.74
N TYR A 12 24.03 21.21 -12.50
CA TYR A 12 25.13 20.38 -13.01
C TYR A 12 25.99 21.09 -14.06
N MET A 13 25.41 22.06 -14.77
CA MET A 13 26.12 22.90 -15.74
C MET A 13 26.81 24.10 -15.09
N SER A 14 26.27 24.63 -13.99
CA SER A 14 26.80 25.80 -13.28
C SER A 14 27.83 25.46 -12.19
N SER A 15 27.87 24.21 -11.73
CA SER A 15 28.66 23.78 -10.57
C SER A 15 29.57 22.60 -10.90
N SER A 16 30.62 22.41 -10.09
CA SER A 16 31.51 21.25 -10.19
C SER A 16 30.70 19.95 -10.07
N ARG A 17 30.90 19.01 -11.01
CA ARG A 17 30.21 17.72 -11.00
C ARG A 17 30.46 16.95 -9.70
N LYS A 18 31.64 17.10 -9.12
CA LYS A 18 31.99 16.49 -7.83
C LYS A 18 31.11 17.07 -6.73
N ASP A 19 31.06 18.39 -6.62
CA ASP A 19 30.32 19.08 -5.57
C ASP A 19 28.81 18.87 -5.71
N MET A 20 28.29 18.81 -6.95
CA MET A 20 26.90 18.45 -7.22
C MET A 20 26.57 17.01 -6.84
N THR A 21 27.47 16.09 -7.14
CA THR A 21 27.29 14.67 -6.78
C THR A 21 27.38 14.49 -5.27
N ASP A 22 28.29 15.18 -4.60
CA ASP A 22 28.45 15.16 -3.14
C ASP A 22 27.22 15.77 -2.45
N MET A 23 26.71 16.91 -2.95
CA MET A 23 25.50 17.57 -2.43
C MET A 23 24.24 16.72 -2.64
N LEU A 24 24.05 16.12 -3.82
CA LEU A 24 22.91 15.22 -4.06
C LEU A 24 22.99 13.97 -3.19
N THR A 25 24.21 13.48 -2.96
CA THR A 25 24.46 12.37 -2.05
C THR A 25 24.14 12.77 -0.61
N GLU A 26 24.51 13.96 -0.15
CA GLU A 26 24.13 14.49 1.17
C GLU A 26 22.62 14.71 1.31
N VAL A 27 21.94 15.20 0.29
CA VAL A 27 20.48 15.40 0.29
C VAL A 27 19.76 14.05 0.32
N LEU A 28 20.21 13.07 -0.47
CA LEU A 28 19.70 11.70 -0.42
C LEU A 28 19.99 11.02 0.91
N LEU A 29 21.18 11.22 1.47
CA LEU A 29 21.54 10.69 2.79
C LEU A 29 20.73 11.35 3.89
N SER A 30 20.52 12.67 3.87
CA SER A 30 19.68 13.35 4.87
C SER A 30 18.20 12.97 4.78
N ALA A 31 17.70 12.66 3.58
CA ALA A 31 16.34 12.16 3.36
C ALA A 31 16.17 10.68 3.77
N CYS A 32 17.19 9.84 3.54
CA CYS A 32 17.13 8.39 3.79
C CYS A 32 17.67 7.98 5.16
N VAL A 33 18.55 8.78 5.75
CA VAL A 33 19.23 8.55 7.04
C VAL A 33 18.66 9.55 8.05
N SER A 34 17.40 9.34 8.42
CA SER A 34 16.77 10.08 9.52
C SER A 34 17.18 9.50 10.89
N SER A 35 17.00 10.26 11.97
CA SER A 35 17.25 9.78 13.35
C SER A 35 16.31 8.63 13.78
N ALA A 36 15.25 8.38 13.01
CA ALA A 36 14.39 7.22 13.14
C ALA A 36 14.64 6.22 12.00
N LEU A 37 14.61 4.93 12.34
CA LEU A 37 14.72 3.85 11.37
C LEU A 37 13.51 3.93 10.41
N MET A 38 13.77 4.39 9.19
CA MET A 38 12.78 4.40 8.12
C MET A 38 12.21 2.98 7.97
N PRO A 39 10.88 2.80 7.87
CA PRO A 39 10.32 1.48 7.64
C PRO A 39 11.00 0.85 6.42
N ASP A 40 11.52 -0.38 6.54
CA ASP A 40 12.29 -1.07 5.49
C ASP A 40 11.61 -1.01 4.11
N ARG A 41 10.27 -1.04 4.12
CA ARG A 41 9.40 -0.94 2.96
C ARG A 41 9.53 0.40 2.21
N LEU A 42 9.63 1.52 2.92
CA LEU A 42 9.69 2.86 2.35
C LEU A 42 11.03 3.10 1.63
N LEU A 43 12.15 2.71 2.26
CA LEU A 43 13.48 2.81 1.66
C LEU A 43 13.63 1.95 0.39
N MET A 44 13.13 0.70 0.42
CA MET A 44 13.21 -0.20 -0.74
C MET A 44 12.25 0.22 -1.86
N GLU A 45 11.02 0.62 -1.54
CA GLU A 45 10.00 1.00 -2.54
C GLU A 45 10.37 2.30 -3.26
N HIS A 46 10.91 3.33 -2.59
CA HIS A 46 11.22 4.60 -3.26
C HIS A 46 12.36 4.48 -4.28
N VAL A 47 13.48 3.87 -3.90
CA VAL A 47 14.64 3.76 -4.79
C VAL A 47 14.38 2.72 -5.88
N GLY A 48 13.80 1.57 -5.51
CA GLY A 48 13.49 0.49 -6.45
C GLY A 48 12.39 0.85 -7.45
N ALA A 49 11.31 1.50 -7.00
CA ALA A 49 10.21 1.86 -7.89
C ALA A 49 10.55 3.05 -8.79
N HIS A 50 11.29 4.06 -8.31
CA HIS A 50 11.77 5.13 -9.19
C HIS A 50 12.75 4.58 -10.23
N PHE A 51 13.70 3.73 -9.85
CA PHE A 51 14.61 3.11 -10.82
C PHE A 51 13.83 2.33 -11.89
N LEU A 52 12.84 1.53 -11.47
CA LEU A 52 11.98 0.79 -12.39
C LEU A 52 11.21 1.72 -13.34
N GLU A 53 10.60 2.78 -12.82
CA GLU A 53 9.90 3.79 -13.63
C GLU A 53 10.83 4.40 -14.69
N THR A 54 12.03 4.83 -14.29
CA THR A 54 13.01 5.42 -15.21
C THR A 54 13.39 4.45 -16.33
N VAL A 55 13.69 3.19 -15.98
CA VAL A 55 14.06 2.16 -16.95
C VAL A 55 12.91 1.87 -17.92
N VAL A 56 11.68 1.77 -17.42
CA VAL A 56 10.50 1.48 -18.27
C VAL A 56 10.16 2.65 -19.19
N ARG A 57 10.28 3.89 -18.74
CA ARG A 57 10.08 5.07 -19.59
C ARG A 57 11.14 5.17 -20.68
N GLN A 58 12.42 4.97 -20.33
CA GLN A 58 13.49 4.97 -21.32
C GLN A 58 13.32 3.82 -22.33
N PHE A 59 12.86 2.64 -21.86
CA PHE A 59 12.53 1.54 -22.75
C PHE A 59 11.44 1.93 -23.75
N ASP A 60 10.34 2.52 -23.30
CA ASP A 60 9.22 2.95 -24.14
C ASP A 60 9.64 4.02 -25.16
N GLU A 61 10.47 4.98 -24.76
CA GLU A 61 11.00 6.03 -25.65
C GLU A 61 11.90 5.45 -26.75
N VAL A 62 12.86 4.59 -26.39
CA VAL A 62 13.77 3.94 -27.34
C VAL A 62 13.03 2.91 -28.21
N TYR A 63 12.00 2.26 -27.68
CA TYR A 63 11.16 1.32 -28.43
C TYR A 63 10.30 2.01 -29.50
N LYS A 64 9.80 3.21 -29.19
CA LYS A 64 9.04 4.05 -30.13
C LYS A 64 9.92 4.69 -31.20
N ASN A 65 11.21 4.89 -30.91
CA ASN A 65 12.20 5.47 -31.82
C ASN A 65 13.30 4.45 -32.13
N PRO A 66 13.06 3.50 -33.06
CA PRO A 66 14.00 2.42 -33.35
C PRO A 66 15.35 3.00 -33.80
N SER A 67 16.40 2.68 -33.06
CA SER A 67 17.78 2.93 -33.45
C SER A 67 18.49 1.60 -33.70
N GLU A 68 19.60 1.60 -34.45
CA GLU A 68 20.42 0.41 -34.66
C GLU A 68 21.19 -0.03 -33.40
N THR A 69 21.04 0.70 -32.29
CA THR A 69 21.75 0.41 -31.04
C THR A 69 21.08 -0.75 -30.28
N LYS A 70 21.84 -1.37 -29.36
CA LYS A 70 21.33 -2.41 -28.44
C LYS A 70 20.70 -1.85 -27.17
N GLU A 71 20.42 -0.54 -27.14
CA GLU A 71 19.90 0.12 -25.94
C GLU A 71 18.54 -0.45 -25.51
N CYS A 72 17.62 -0.65 -26.47
CA CYS A 72 16.32 -1.26 -26.21
C CYS A 72 16.46 -2.68 -25.62
N ASP A 73 17.33 -3.51 -26.20
CA ASP A 73 17.62 -4.87 -25.75
C ASP A 73 18.21 -4.89 -24.33
N ASN A 74 19.04 -3.90 -23.99
CA ASN A 74 19.63 -3.76 -22.66
C ASN A 74 18.58 -3.35 -21.63
N LEU A 75 17.71 -2.38 -21.95
CA LEU A 75 16.66 -1.90 -21.05
C LEU A 75 15.65 -3.00 -20.72
N ILE A 76 15.18 -3.75 -21.73
CA ILE A 76 14.28 -4.89 -21.49
C ILE A 76 14.99 -6.01 -20.70
N SER A 77 16.29 -6.19 -20.90
CA SER A 77 17.10 -7.12 -20.10
C SER A 77 17.18 -6.68 -18.65
N ILE A 78 17.34 -5.39 -18.35
CA ILE A 78 17.31 -4.88 -16.96
C ILE A 78 15.95 -5.23 -16.31
N ILE A 79 14.83 -5.00 -17.00
CA ILE A 79 13.50 -5.35 -16.49
C ILE A 79 13.39 -6.85 -16.21
N CYS A 80 13.91 -7.71 -17.10
CA CYS A 80 13.98 -9.16 -16.89
C CYS A 80 14.77 -9.53 -15.64
N HIS A 81 15.90 -8.86 -15.40
CA HIS A 81 16.73 -9.09 -14.20
C HIS A 81 16.03 -8.63 -12.92
N LEU A 82 15.33 -7.49 -12.95
CA LEU A 82 14.52 -7.02 -11.81
C LEU A 82 13.41 -8.02 -11.44
N TYR A 83 12.78 -8.65 -12.44
CA TYR A 83 11.85 -9.76 -12.20
C TYR A 83 12.57 -11.00 -11.63
N ASN A 84 13.73 -11.37 -12.19
CA ASN A 84 14.50 -12.52 -11.72
C ASN A 84 14.96 -12.40 -10.26
N PHE A 85 15.28 -11.19 -9.80
CA PHE A 85 15.63 -10.87 -8.42
C PHE A 85 14.43 -10.60 -7.52
N GLN A 86 13.21 -10.86 -8.00
CA GLN A 86 11.97 -10.69 -7.22
C GLN A 86 11.75 -9.24 -6.75
N VAL A 87 12.28 -8.26 -7.49
CA VAL A 87 11.95 -6.84 -7.28
C VAL A 87 10.59 -6.53 -7.88
N VAL A 88 10.29 -7.09 -9.05
CA VAL A 88 9.04 -6.84 -9.80
C VAL A 88 8.22 -8.11 -9.93
N HIS A 89 6.90 -7.96 -9.96
CA HIS A 89 5.95 -9.06 -10.20
C HIS A 89 5.85 -9.43 -11.69
N SER A 90 5.43 -10.66 -12.00
CA SER A 90 5.29 -11.17 -13.37
C SER A 90 4.34 -10.35 -14.25
N VAL A 91 3.38 -9.63 -13.64
CA VAL A 91 2.39 -8.77 -14.33
C VAL A 91 3.06 -7.80 -15.30
N LEU A 92 4.08 -7.05 -14.86
CA LEU A 92 4.76 -6.09 -15.75
C LEU A 92 5.37 -6.78 -16.98
N VAL A 93 5.99 -7.95 -16.78
CA VAL A 93 6.65 -8.68 -17.86
C VAL A 93 5.61 -9.23 -18.85
N PHE A 94 4.47 -9.71 -18.36
CA PHE A 94 3.37 -10.14 -19.23
C PHE A 94 2.75 -8.97 -20.01
N ASP A 95 2.61 -7.80 -19.40
CA ASP A 95 2.10 -6.61 -20.10
C ASP A 95 3.03 -6.19 -21.25
N ILE A 96 4.35 -6.17 -21.00
CA ILE A 96 5.36 -5.90 -22.04
C ILE A 96 5.28 -6.95 -23.15
N LEU A 97 5.22 -8.25 -22.80
CA LEU A 97 5.09 -9.32 -23.79
C LEU A 97 3.81 -9.22 -24.61
N LYS A 98 2.68 -8.87 -23.99
CA LYS A 98 1.39 -8.67 -24.67
C LYS A 98 1.46 -7.48 -25.62
N HIS A 99 2.13 -6.39 -25.23
CA HIS A 99 2.34 -5.23 -26.11
C HIS A 99 3.18 -5.60 -27.34
N LEU A 100 4.32 -6.26 -27.14
CA LEU A 100 5.20 -6.71 -28.23
C LEU A 100 4.53 -7.69 -29.19
N VAL A 101 3.81 -8.68 -28.67
CA VAL A 101 3.04 -9.64 -29.49
C VAL A 101 1.86 -8.94 -30.19
N GLY A 102 1.30 -7.90 -29.58
CA GLY A 102 0.24 -7.08 -30.14
C GLY A 102 0.67 -6.30 -31.38
N ASP A 103 1.84 -5.68 -31.36
CA ASP A 103 2.39 -4.90 -32.49
C ASP A 103 3.00 -5.80 -33.58
N PHE A 104 3.69 -6.88 -33.18
CA PHE A 104 4.19 -7.95 -34.05
C PHE A 104 5.13 -7.48 -35.18
N ARG A 105 6.01 -6.51 -34.91
CA ARG A 105 7.09 -6.07 -35.83
C ARG A 105 8.31 -6.99 -35.70
N GLU A 106 9.26 -6.88 -36.64
CA GLU A 106 10.50 -7.68 -36.61
C GLU A 106 11.27 -7.49 -35.29
N LYS A 107 11.43 -6.23 -34.85
CA LYS A 107 12.06 -5.89 -33.57
C LYS A 107 11.33 -6.53 -32.38
N ASP A 108 10.01 -6.56 -32.42
CA ASP A 108 9.17 -7.05 -31.32
C ASP A 108 9.38 -8.56 -31.13
N ILE A 109 9.50 -9.32 -32.23
CA ILE A 109 9.81 -10.76 -32.19
C ILE A 109 11.19 -11.00 -31.58
N GLU A 110 12.20 -10.17 -31.90
CA GLU A 110 13.52 -10.28 -31.27
C GLU A 110 13.44 -10.07 -29.76
N LEU A 111 12.71 -9.03 -29.32
CA LEU A 111 12.57 -8.68 -27.91
C LEU A 111 11.76 -9.75 -27.15
N VAL A 112 10.71 -10.31 -27.75
CA VAL A 112 9.95 -11.43 -27.17
C VAL A 112 10.85 -12.64 -26.95
N LEU A 113 11.65 -13.02 -27.95
CA LEU A 113 12.61 -14.11 -27.82
C LEU A 113 13.64 -13.86 -26.71
N LEU A 114 14.16 -12.63 -26.62
CA LEU A 114 15.09 -12.21 -25.58
C LEU A 114 14.49 -12.34 -24.17
N VAL A 115 13.26 -11.84 -23.98
CA VAL A 115 12.53 -11.94 -22.71
C VAL A 115 12.26 -13.40 -22.36
N LEU A 116 11.69 -14.18 -23.28
CA LEU A 116 11.34 -15.58 -23.04
C LEU A 116 12.57 -16.44 -22.70
N ARG A 117 13.73 -16.16 -23.33
CA ARG A 117 15.00 -16.81 -22.98
C ARG A 117 15.44 -16.48 -21.55
N ASN A 118 15.33 -15.22 -21.12
CA ASN A 118 15.83 -14.80 -19.82
C ASN A 118 14.90 -15.16 -18.65
N VAL A 119 13.57 -15.15 -18.86
CA VAL A 119 12.59 -15.24 -17.78
C VAL A 119 11.43 -16.21 -18.04
N GLY A 120 11.32 -16.82 -19.22
CA GLY A 120 10.14 -17.60 -19.63
C GLY A 120 9.77 -18.76 -18.70
N PHE A 121 10.75 -19.50 -18.17
CA PHE A 121 10.47 -20.59 -17.21
C PHE A 121 9.99 -20.08 -15.85
N ALA A 122 10.54 -18.96 -15.40
CA ALA A 122 10.08 -18.32 -14.17
C ALA A 122 8.64 -17.80 -14.35
N LEU A 123 8.33 -17.18 -15.50
CA LEU A 123 6.97 -16.75 -15.84
C LEU A 123 5.99 -17.92 -15.87
N ARG A 124 6.37 -19.06 -16.47
CA ARG A 124 5.52 -20.26 -16.47
C ARG A 124 5.21 -20.76 -15.05
N LYS A 125 6.22 -20.74 -14.17
CA LYS A 125 6.06 -21.18 -12.78
C LYS A 125 5.15 -20.24 -11.99
N ASP A 126 5.27 -18.94 -12.25
CA ASP A 126 4.50 -17.91 -11.55
C ASP A 126 3.06 -17.81 -12.09
N ASP A 127 2.85 -17.90 -13.40
CA ASP A 127 1.54 -17.83 -14.06
C ASP A 127 1.51 -18.59 -15.40
N ALA A 128 1.14 -19.87 -15.35
CA ALA A 128 1.01 -20.71 -16.53
C ALA A 128 -0.18 -20.34 -17.42
N LEU A 129 -1.22 -19.71 -16.87
CA LEU A 129 -2.42 -19.32 -17.62
C LEU A 129 -2.13 -18.11 -18.49
N ALA A 130 -1.53 -17.06 -17.93
CA ALA A 130 -1.10 -15.87 -18.68
C ALA A 130 -0.12 -16.24 -19.80
N LEU A 131 0.78 -17.20 -19.56
CA LEU A 131 1.65 -17.72 -20.63
C LEU A 131 0.85 -18.42 -21.73
N LYS A 132 -0.15 -19.24 -21.38
CA LYS A 132 -1.02 -19.90 -22.38
C LYS A 132 -1.78 -18.87 -23.23
N GLU A 133 -2.31 -17.82 -22.61
CA GLU A 133 -2.98 -16.72 -23.33
C GLU A 133 -2.03 -16.01 -24.30
N LEU A 134 -0.81 -15.68 -23.86
CA LEU A 134 0.22 -15.07 -24.69
C LEU A 134 0.56 -15.94 -25.91
N ILE A 135 0.65 -17.26 -25.73
CA ILE A 135 0.90 -18.21 -26.81
C ILE A 135 -0.24 -18.20 -27.82
N CYS A 136 -1.49 -18.23 -27.36
CA CYS A 136 -2.66 -18.17 -28.24
C CYS A 136 -2.68 -16.87 -29.06
N GLU A 137 -2.36 -15.73 -28.44
CA GLU A 137 -2.30 -14.44 -29.15
C GLU A 137 -1.15 -14.41 -30.17
N GLY A 138 0.03 -14.92 -29.81
CA GLY A 138 1.16 -15.02 -30.72
C GLY A 138 0.87 -15.91 -31.95
N GLN A 139 0.18 -17.04 -31.74
CA GLN A 139 -0.27 -17.92 -32.83
C GLN A 139 -1.30 -17.24 -33.73
N ARG A 140 -2.25 -16.51 -33.13
CA ARG A 140 -3.28 -15.77 -33.86
C ARG A 140 -2.66 -14.69 -34.76
N LYS A 141 -1.77 -13.86 -34.18
CA LYS A 141 -1.03 -12.82 -34.91
C LYS A 141 -0.16 -13.39 -36.03
N ALA A 142 0.56 -14.49 -35.78
CA ALA A 142 1.33 -15.17 -36.82
C ALA A 142 0.45 -15.68 -37.97
N GLY A 143 -0.76 -16.17 -37.66
CA GLY A 143 -1.76 -16.58 -38.66
C GLY A 143 -2.30 -15.41 -39.48
N ASP A 144 -2.61 -14.28 -38.84
CA ASP A 144 -3.15 -13.08 -39.49
C ASP A 144 -2.16 -12.46 -40.50
N VAL A 145 -0.87 -12.43 -40.15
CA VAL A 145 0.17 -11.85 -41.00
C VAL A 145 0.54 -12.76 -42.18
N GLY A 146 0.32 -14.08 -42.04
CA GLY A 146 0.50 -15.06 -43.11
C GLY A 146 1.93 -15.09 -43.68
N THR A 147 2.07 -15.39 -44.98
CA THR A 147 3.37 -15.48 -45.67
C THR A 147 4.02 -14.14 -46.00
N LYS A 148 3.35 -13.01 -45.71
CA LYS A 148 3.81 -11.66 -46.05
C LYS A 148 4.89 -11.12 -45.11
N PHE A 149 5.10 -11.77 -43.97
CA PHE A 149 6.18 -11.41 -43.06
C PHE A 149 7.52 -11.87 -43.63
N GLN A 150 8.50 -10.97 -43.74
CA GLN A 150 9.82 -11.30 -44.29
C GLN A 150 10.58 -12.29 -43.38
N ASP A 151 10.37 -12.22 -42.06
CA ASP A 151 11.15 -12.96 -41.08
C ASP A 151 10.43 -14.23 -40.54
N GLN A 152 9.94 -15.08 -41.46
CA GLN A 152 9.19 -16.30 -41.09
C GLN A 152 9.97 -17.26 -40.19
N THR A 153 11.29 -17.32 -40.35
CA THR A 153 12.17 -18.18 -39.54
C THR A 153 12.14 -17.77 -38.07
N ARG A 154 12.16 -16.46 -37.78
CA ARG A 154 12.11 -15.95 -36.40
C ARG A 154 10.74 -16.06 -35.78
N VAL A 155 9.68 -15.84 -36.55
CA VAL A 155 8.30 -16.09 -36.10
C VAL A 155 8.15 -17.56 -35.69
N ARG A 156 8.60 -18.48 -36.55
CA ARG A 156 8.58 -19.92 -36.25
C ARG A 156 9.37 -20.23 -34.99
N PHE A 157 10.58 -19.67 -34.87
CA PHE A 157 11.44 -19.87 -33.71
C PHE A 157 10.84 -19.32 -32.40
N MET A 158 10.19 -18.17 -32.45
CA MET A 158 9.44 -17.60 -31.33
C MET A 158 8.31 -18.53 -30.88
N LEU A 159 7.51 -19.05 -31.82
CA LEU A 159 6.43 -19.98 -31.51
C LEU A 159 6.96 -21.32 -30.97
N GLU A 160 8.05 -21.84 -31.52
CA GLU A 160 8.72 -23.04 -31.01
C GLU A 160 9.23 -22.83 -29.57
N THR A 161 9.82 -21.67 -29.28
CA THR A 161 10.28 -21.30 -27.93
C THR A 161 9.11 -21.19 -26.95
N MET A 162 8.03 -20.53 -27.35
CA MET A 162 6.78 -20.41 -26.59
C MET A 162 6.17 -21.79 -26.25
N LEU A 163 6.14 -22.70 -27.22
CA LEU A 163 5.65 -24.07 -27.01
C LEU A 163 6.60 -24.92 -26.16
N ALA A 164 7.93 -24.75 -26.32
CA ALA A 164 8.92 -25.39 -25.48
C ALA A 164 8.74 -24.98 -24.02
N LEU A 165 8.53 -23.68 -23.75
CA LEU A 165 8.19 -23.18 -22.42
C LEU A 165 6.93 -23.84 -21.87
N LYS A 166 5.81 -23.81 -22.62
CA LYS A 166 4.55 -24.46 -22.20
C LYS A 166 4.76 -25.92 -21.78
N ASN A 167 5.55 -26.66 -22.57
CA ASN A 167 5.84 -28.08 -22.36
C ASN A 167 6.98 -28.36 -21.37
N ASN A 168 7.53 -27.34 -20.69
CA ASN A 168 8.66 -27.47 -19.77
C ASN A 168 9.97 -28.01 -20.40
N ASP A 169 10.17 -27.82 -21.70
CA ASP A 169 11.30 -28.40 -22.43
C ASP A 169 12.47 -27.39 -22.58
N MET A 170 13.34 -27.33 -21.57
CA MET A 170 14.47 -26.38 -21.49
C MET A 170 15.50 -26.58 -22.60
N ARG A 171 15.60 -27.80 -23.16
CA ARG A 171 16.62 -28.15 -24.17
C ARG A 171 16.34 -27.52 -25.54
N LYS A 172 15.09 -27.13 -25.78
CA LYS A 172 14.63 -26.55 -27.04
C LYS A 172 14.72 -25.04 -27.09
N ILE A 173 15.27 -24.39 -26.06
CA ILE A 173 15.47 -22.94 -26.04
C ILE A 173 16.97 -22.64 -26.28
N PRO A 174 17.37 -22.21 -27.48
CA PRO A 174 18.75 -21.86 -27.77
C PRO A 174 19.31 -20.76 -26.87
N GLY A 175 20.54 -20.97 -26.40
CA GLY A 175 21.24 -20.04 -25.54
C GLY A 175 20.63 -19.89 -24.14
N TYR A 176 19.75 -20.81 -23.73
CA TYR A 176 19.24 -20.86 -22.37
C TYR A 176 20.25 -21.54 -21.44
N ASP A 177 20.82 -20.77 -20.50
CA ASP A 177 21.64 -21.29 -19.41
C ASP A 177 21.09 -20.80 -18.06
N PRO A 178 20.53 -21.70 -17.22
CA PRO A 178 20.01 -21.33 -15.92
C PRO A 178 21.10 -21.12 -14.86
N GLU A 179 22.32 -21.63 -15.05
CA GLU A 179 23.32 -21.71 -13.99
C GLU A 179 23.72 -20.36 -13.37
N PRO A 180 24.05 -19.31 -14.15
CA PRO A 180 24.50 -18.04 -13.58
C PRO A 180 23.40 -17.39 -12.74
N MET A 181 22.16 -17.45 -13.22
CA MET A 181 20.99 -16.88 -12.57
C MET A 181 20.63 -17.65 -11.29
N GLU A 182 20.70 -18.98 -11.32
CA GLU A 182 20.44 -19.80 -10.14
C GLU A 182 21.49 -19.60 -9.05
N LYS A 183 22.77 -19.48 -9.42
CA LYS A 183 23.85 -19.16 -8.47
C LYS A 183 23.59 -17.83 -7.78
N LEU A 184 23.25 -16.79 -8.55
CA LEU A 184 22.99 -15.46 -8.01
C LEU A 184 21.71 -15.42 -7.15
N ARG A 185 20.63 -16.10 -7.58
CA ARG A 185 19.42 -16.26 -6.76
C ARG A 185 19.67 -17.01 -5.45
N LYS A 186 20.52 -18.04 -5.45
CA LYS A 186 20.90 -18.76 -4.21
C LYS A 186 21.61 -17.82 -3.24
N LEU A 187 22.56 -17.02 -3.73
CA LEU A 187 23.26 -16.02 -2.92
C LEU A 187 22.28 -14.97 -2.35
N GLN A 188 21.39 -14.44 -3.20
CA GLN A 188 20.35 -13.50 -2.80
C GLN A 188 19.46 -14.09 -1.70
N ARG A 189 18.98 -15.32 -1.87
CA ARG A 189 18.13 -15.99 -0.86
C ARG A 189 18.84 -16.08 0.48
N THR A 190 20.09 -16.49 0.52
CA THR A 190 20.89 -16.55 1.75
C THR A 190 21.00 -15.18 2.46
N LEU A 191 21.10 -14.08 1.70
CA LEU A 191 21.14 -12.73 2.25
C LEU A 191 19.78 -12.26 2.78
N VAL A 192 18.69 -12.63 2.11
CA VAL A 192 17.32 -12.19 2.44
C VAL A 192 16.67 -13.05 3.54
N GLN A 193 16.99 -14.35 3.63
CA GLN A 193 16.39 -15.29 4.59
C GLN A 193 16.69 -14.95 6.06
N ARG A 194 17.68 -14.09 6.33
CA ARG A 194 17.98 -13.62 7.69
C ARG A 194 16.94 -12.62 8.24
N ARG A 195 15.98 -12.11 7.45
CA ARG A 195 15.11 -11.00 7.90
C ARG A 195 13.61 -11.03 7.59
N ALA A 196 13.05 -11.91 6.75
CA ALA A 196 11.63 -11.79 6.40
C ALA A 196 10.85 -13.11 6.42
N GLY A 197 9.82 -13.16 7.27
CA GLY A 197 8.74 -14.13 7.17
C GLY A 197 7.86 -13.84 5.95
N GLY A 198 7.79 -14.79 5.03
CA GLY A 198 6.61 -15.14 4.21
C GLY A 198 5.89 -14.12 3.31
N SER A 199 6.13 -12.81 3.36
CA SER A 199 5.38 -11.86 2.53
C SER A 199 6.01 -11.66 1.16
N ASP A 200 5.22 -11.82 0.09
CA ASP A 200 5.55 -11.43 -1.29
C ASP A 200 5.77 -9.90 -1.34
N MET A 201 7.04 -9.46 -1.34
CA MET A 201 7.44 -8.05 -1.34
C MET A 201 7.64 -7.48 -2.75
N LYS A 202 7.20 -8.19 -3.80
CA LYS A 202 7.37 -7.78 -5.20
C LYS A 202 6.53 -6.54 -5.53
N LEU A 203 7.11 -5.63 -6.30
CA LEU A 203 6.42 -4.50 -6.92
C LEU A 203 5.38 -5.02 -7.94
N ARG A 204 4.10 -4.97 -7.58
CA ARG A 204 2.96 -5.34 -8.46
C ARG A 204 2.43 -4.10 -9.17
N VAL A 205 2.97 -3.81 -10.35
CA VAL A 205 2.55 -2.69 -11.20
C VAL A 205 2.43 -3.14 -12.66
N SER A 206 1.44 -2.61 -13.38
CA SER A 206 1.26 -2.81 -14.83
C SER A 206 2.09 -1.83 -15.65
N LEU A 207 2.33 -2.16 -16.92
CA LEU A 207 3.07 -1.28 -17.83
C LEU A 207 2.37 0.09 -17.98
N ASP A 208 1.05 0.09 -18.18
CA ASP A 208 0.25 1.31 -18.34
C ASP A 208 0.36 2.24 -17.12
N ASN A 209 0.35 1.67 -15.91
CA ASN A 209 0.46 2.45 -14.68
C ASN A 209 1.86 3.09 -14.52
N LEU A 210 2.92 2.46 -15.05
CA LEU A 210 4.26 3.05 -15.04
C LEU A 210 4.40 4.17 -16.08
N LEU A 211 3.85 3.99 -17.27
CA LEU A 211 3.90 4.99 -18.34
C LEU A 211 3.00 6.20 -18.03
N ALA A 212 1.86 5.97 -17.39
CA ALA A 212 0.93 7.02 -16.97
C ALA A 212 1.21 7.56 -15.56
N ALA A 213 2.35 7.25 -14.94
CA ALA A 213 2.64 7.62 -13.55
C ALA A 213 2.64 9.15 -13.31
N ASP A 214 2.91 9.97 -14.32
CA ASP A 214 2.81 11.44 -14.23
C ASP A 214 1.36 11.96 -14.26
N GLN A 215 0.41 11.17 -14.77
CA GLN A 215 -1.01 11.53 -14.87
C GLN A 215 -1.84 10.93 -13.73
N ILE A 216 -1.62 9.64 -13.44
CA ILE A 216 -2.39 8.87 -12.45
C ILE A 216 -1.79 9.03 -11.04
N GLY A 217 -0.56 9.54 -10.96
CA GLY A 217 0.21 9.61 -9.73
C GLY A 217 1.13 8.40 -9.55
N ARG A 218 2.16 8.56 -8.72
CA ARG A 218 3.18 7.53 -8.52
C ARG A 218 2.67 6.47 -7.54
N TRP A 219 2.44 5.27 -8.04
CA TRP A 219 1.76 4.18 -7.31
C TRP A 219 2.45 3.73 -6.01
N TRP A 220 3.73 4.06 -5.82
CA TRP A 220 4.51 3.77 -4.61
C TRP A 220 4.59 4.92 -3.60
N ILE A 221 4.02 6.09 -3.92
CA ILE A 221 3.91 7.20 -2.97
C ILE A 221 2.48 7.20 -2.41
N VAL A 222 2.35 6.83 -1.14
CA VAL A 222 1.08 6.84 -0.39
C VAL A 222 0.47 8.24 -0.45
N GLY A 223 -0.73 8.35 -1.00
CA GLY A 223 -1.46 9.63 -1.13
C GLY A 223 -1.22 10.40 -2.43
N SER A 224 -0.38 9.91 -3.35
CA SER A 224 -0.11 10.60 -4.63
C SER A 224 -0.94 10.11 -5.82
N SER A 225 -1.76 9.06 -5.66
CA SER A 225 -2.62 8.48 -6.71
C SER A 225 -3.77 9.40 -7.17
N TRP A 226 -3.64 10.71 -6.96
CA TRP A 226 -4.61 11.69 -7.42
C TRP A 226 -3.92 13.00 -7.79
N SER A 227 -3.55 13.11 -9.06
CA SER A 227 -3.20 14.37 -9.71
C SER A 227 -4.05 14.54 -10.96
N GLY A 228 -5.33 14.85 -10.76
CA GLY A 228 -6.19 15.50 -11.76
C GLY A 228 -6.29 14.83 -13.12
N ALA A 229 -7.27 13.96 -13.30
CA ALA A 229 -7.78 13.68 -14.63
C ALA A 229 -8.28 15.00 -15.25
N PRO A 230 -7.82 15.39 -16.46
CA PRO A 230 -8.39 16.52 -17.16
C PRO A 230 -9.86 16.22 -17.47
N MET A 231 -10.69 17.26 -17.36
CA MET A 231 -12.10 17.27 -17.73
C MET A 231 -12.27 16.83 -19.20
N ILE A 232 -12.45 15.53 -19.44
CA ILE A 232 -12.89 15.00 -20.74
C ILE A 232 -14.39 14.74 -20.63
N GLY A 233 -15.15 15.43 -21.47
CA GLY A 233 -16.60 15.53 -21.41
C GLY A 233 -17.33 14.19 -21.32
N GLU A 234 -18.24 14.13 -20.35
CA GLU A 234 -19.57 13.48 -20.25
C GLU A 234 -20.02 12.28 -21.11
N GLN A 235 -19.20 11.62 -21.92
CA GLN A 235 -19.69 10.52 -22.78
C GLN A 235 -19.09 9.14 -22.55
N ASN A 236 -18.14 8.94 -21.62
CA ASN A 236 -17.55 7.61 -21.37
C ASN A 236 -17.49 7.18 -19.90
N ALA A 237 -18.47 7.56 -19.08
CA ALA A 237 -18.57 7.12 -17.68
C ALA A 237 -18.92 5.63 -17.46
N SER A 238 -19.03 4.83 -18.53
CA SER A 238 -19.55 3.45 -18.44
C SER A 238 -18.49 2.34 -18.39
N LYS A 239 -17.19 2.62 -18.58
CA LYS A 239 -16.16 1.55 -18.70
C LYS A 239 -15.14 1.42 -17.56
N GLU A 240 -15.11 2.33 -16.58
CA GLU A 240 -14.11 2.27 -15.49
C GLU A 240 -14.56 1.42 -14.28
N SER A 241 -15.67 0.67 -14.40
CA SER A 241 -16.32 -0.04 -13.29
C SER A 241 -16.24 -1.58 -13.34
N GLU A 242 -15.46 -2.17 -14.25
CA GLU A 242 -15.43 -3.65 -14.41
C GLU A 242 -14.59 -4.40 -13.36
N GLY A 243 -13.90 -3.71 -12.44
CA GLY A 243 -13.07 -4.32 -11.39
C GLY A 243 -13.52 -4.10 -9.94
N LYS A 244 -14.58 -3.31 -9.68
CA LYS A 244 -15.06 -3.03 -8.32
C LYS A 244 -16.27 -3.88 -7.98
N GLU A 245 -16.21 -4.62 -6.88
CA GLU A 245 -17.36 -5.38 -6.39
C GLU A 245 -18.55 -4.44 -6.12
N LYS A 246 -19.68 -4.71 -6.78
CA LYS A 246 -20.90 -3.91 -6.67
C LYS A 246 -21.55 -4.01 -5.28
N THR A 247 -21.25 -5.08 -4.55
CA THR A 247 -21.80 -5.40 -3.23
C THR A 247 -20.67 -5.57 -2.23
N PHE A 248 -20.91 -5.19 -0.97
CA PHE A 248 -19.92 -5.33 0.09
C PHE A 248 -19.63 -6.79 0.40
N ASN A 249 -18.36 -7.18 0.28
CA ASN A 249 -17.87 -8.48 0.71
C ASN A 249 -17.25 -8.39 2.11
N GLY A 250 -17.88 -9.08 3.07
CA GLY A 250 -17.45 -9.10 4.48
C GLY A 250 -16.04 -9.63 4.70
N TYR A 251 -15.47 -10.38 3.74
CA TYR A 251 -14.07 -10.82 3.77
C TYR A 251 -13.10 -9.64 4.01
N TYR A 252 -13.32 -8.50 3.35
CA TYR A 252 -12.44 -7.33 3.51
C TYR A 252 -12.50 -6.71 4.90
N ALA A 253 -13.66 -6.79 5.56
CA ALA A 253 -13.85 -6.31 6.91
C ALA A 253 -13.05 -7.15 7.92
N VAL A 254 -13.15 -8.47 7.80
CA VAL A 254 -12.41 -9.44 8.65
C VAL A 254 -10.91 -9.35 8.39
N LEU A 255 -10.50 -9.19 7.13
CA LEU A 255 -9.10 -9.03 6.77
C LEU A 255 -8.51 -7.73 7.38
N GLY A 256 -9.23 -6.61 7.23
CA GLY A 256 -8.84 -5.34 7.82
C GLY A 256 -8.76 -5.38 9.35
N GLU A 257 -9.70 -6.09 9.99
CA GLU A 257 -9.66 -6.39 11.43
C GLU A 257 -8.37 -7.14 11.81
N LYS A 258 -8.02 -8.22 11.10
CA LYS A 258 -6.79 -8.98 11.36
C LYS A 258 -5.53 -8.15 11.19
N PHE A 259 -5.47 -7.29 10.18
CA PHE A 259 -4.36 -6.34 10.02
C PHE A 259 -4.27 -5.37 11.19
N CYS A 260 -5.40 -4.79 11.61
CA CYS A 260 -5.45 -3.87 12.75
C CYS A 260 -5.04 -4.54 14.07
N SER A 261 -5.32 -5.84 14.24
CA SER A 261 -4.87 -6.63 15.39
C SER A 261 -3.39 -6.98 15.34
N HIS A 262 -2.81 -7.13 14.15
CA HIS A 262 -1.41 -7.51 13.97
C HIS A 262 -0.45 -6.36 14.29
N ASP A 263 -0.69 -5.16 13.73
CA ASP A 263 0.18 -3.99 13.94
C ASP A 263 -0.62 -2.68 13.92
N ARG A 264 -0.32 -1.80 14.89
CA ARG A 264 -0.90 -0.45 14.99
C ARG A 264 -0.65 0.40 13.74
N ARG A 265 0.41 0.13 12.97
CA ARG A 265 0.68 0.79 11.69
C ARG A 265 -0.47 0.62 10.70
N PHE A 266 -1.12 -0.54 10.67
CA PHE A 266 -2.28 -0.76 9.79
C PHE A 266 -3.49 0.08 10.20
N GLN A 267 -3.71 0.28 11.51
CA GLN A 267 -4.75 1.20 11.99
C GLN A 267 -4.50 2.62 11.48
N MET A 268 -3.23 3.04 11.48
CA MET A 268 -2.84 4.35 10.95
C MET A 268 -3.06 4.45 9.43
N THR A 269 -2.67 3.43 8.68
CA THR A 269 -2.89 3.36 7.22
C THR A 269 -4.38 3.43 6.87
N PHE A 270 -5.23 2.64 7.54
CA PHE A 270 -6.67 2.70 7.33
C PHE A 270 -7.25 4.06 7.71
N GLN A 271 -6.78 4.68 8.80
CA GLN A 271 -7.24 6.00 9.19
C GLN A 271 -6.94 7.07 8.13
N PHE A 272 -5.72 7.12 7.58
CA PHE A 272 -5.39 8.07 6.51
C PHE A 272 -6.20 7.80 5.24
N SER A 273 -6.28 6.53 4.83
CA SER A 273 -7.07 6.12 3.66
C SER A 273 -8.54 6.52 3.79
N LEU A 274 -9.14 6.31 4.97
CA LEU A 274 -10.52 6.70 5.24
C LEU A 274 -10.70 8.22 5.28
N TRP A 275 -9.73 8.97 5.80
CA TRP A 275 -9.81 10.44 5.79
C TRP A 275 -9.88 11.01 4.38
N ASP A 276 -9.07 10.48 3.47
CA ASP A 276 -9.10 10.91 2.07
C ASP A 276 -10.46 10.58 1.44
N LYS A 277 -11.05 9.42 1.77
CA LYS A 277 -12.41 9.07 1.33
C LYS A 277 -13.51 9.93 1.96
N PHE A 278 -13.35 10.38 3.20
CA PHE A 278 -14.33 11.24 3.86
C PHE A 278 -14.35 12.66 3.28
N ARG A 279 -13.21 13.18 2.83
CA ARG A 279 -13.11 14.49 2.18
C ARG A 279 -13.77 14.51 0.79
N ASP A 280 -13.88 13.35 0.15
CA ASP A 280 -14.35 13.19 -1.23
C ASP A 280 -15.60 12.31 -1.33
N LEU A 281 -16.48 12.35 -0.33
CA LEU A 281 -17.70 11.51 -0.29
C LEU A 281 -18.67 11.79 -1.44
N SER A 282 -18.70 13.02 -1.94
CA SER A 282 -19.62 13.47 -3.00
C SER A 282 -19.27 12.91 -4.38
N SER A 283 -18.02 12.51 -4.61
CA SER A 283 -17.57 11.91 -5.87
C SER A 283 -17.81 10.39 -5.94
N LEU A 284 -18.10 9.74 -4.80
CA LEU A 284 -18.13 8.28 -4.72
C LEU A 284 -19.38 7.69 -5.41
N PRO A 285 -19.22 6.65 -6.26
CA PRO A 285 -20.34 5.88 -6.78
C PRO A 285 -21.19 5.27 -5.66
N SER A 286 -22.50 5.14 -5.87
CA SER A 286 -23.43 4.66 -4.82
C SER A 286 -23.07 3.29 -4.24
N SER A 287 -22.51 2.38 -5.04
CA SER A 287 -22.03 1.07 -4.56
C SER A 287 -20.82 1.21 -3.64
N THR A 288 -19.84 2.01 -4.04
CA THR A 288 -18.63 2.28 -3.25
C THR A 288 -18.97 3.02 -1.96
N PHE A 289 -19.91 3.96 -2.01
CA PHE A 289 -20.43 4.66 -0.86
C PHE A 289 -21.05 3.70 0.17
N SER A 290 -21.93 2.80 -0.29
CA SER A 290 -22.56 1.79 0.56
C SER A 290 -21.51 0.85 1.18
N ASN A 291 -20.56 0.38 0.37
CA ASN A 291 -19.48 -0.49 0.82
C ASN A 291 -18.59 0.19 1.88
N LEU A 292 -18.32 1.49 1.72
CA LEU A 292 -17.56 2.29 2.68
C LEU A 292 -18.28 2.38 4.02
N VAL A 293 -19.61 2.64 4.02
CA VAL A 293 -20.41 2.65 5.24
C VAL A 293 -20.31 1.30 5.96
N GLN A 294 -20.46 0.18 5.25
CA GLN A 294 -20.37 -1.16 5.83
C GLN A 294 -18.98 -1.43 6.45
N LEU A 295 -17.91 -1.07 5.74
CA LEU A 295 -16.53 -1.24 6.23
C LEU A 295 -16.26 -0.43 7.49
N VAL A 296 -16.62 0.87 7.48
CA VAL A 296 -16.40 1.77 8.62
C VAL A 296 -17.22 1.32 9.83
N SER A 297 -18.47 0.90 9.63
CA SER A 297 -19.29 0.31 10.71
C SER A 297 -18.60 -0.90 11.34
N HIS A 298 -18.09 -1.85 10.54
CA HIS A 298 -17.39 -3.03 11.04
C HIS A 298 -16.15 -2.65 11.85
N PHE A 299 -15.32 -1.73 11.35
CA PHE A 299 -14.11 -1.29 12.06
C PHE A 299 -14.39 -0.61 13.40
N LEU A 300 -15.50 0.13 13.51
CA LEU A 300 -15.94 0.75 14.76
C LEU A 300 -16.52 -0.29 15.73
N GLN A 301 -17.38 -1.19 15.26
CA GLN A 301 -17.97 -2.28 16.06
C GLN A 301 -16.89 -3.21 16.63
N LYS A 302 -15.94 -3.64 15.79
CA LYS A 302 -14.79 -4.47 16.18
C LYS A 302 -13.69 -3.69 16.88
N LYS A 303 -13.90 -2.40 17.12
CA LYS A 303 -12.99 -1.55 17.90
C LYS A 303 -11.58 -1.44 17.31
N CYS A 304 -11.42 -1.77 16.02
CA CYS A 304 -10.18 -1.67 15.25
C CYS A 304 -9.75 -0.21 15.07
N LEU A 305 -10.74 0.66 14.85
CA LEU A 305 -10.57 2.12 14.78
C LEU A 305 -11.48 2.80 15.82
N SER A 306 -11.10 4.01 16.23
CA SER A 306 -11.89 4.85 17.14
C SER A 306 -12.75 5.83 16.33
N LEU A 307 -13.84 6.34 16.92
CA LEU A 307 -14.66 7.41 16.32
C LEU A 307 -13.85 8.68 15.99
N SER A 308 -12.64 8.83 16.53
CA SER A 308 -11.71 9.89 16.15
C SER A 308 -11.37 9.92 14.65
N ILE A 309 -11.63 8.85 13.89
CA ILE A 309 -11.51 8.87 12.42
C ILE A 309 -12.46 9.87 11.77
N LEU A 310 -13.58 10.21 12.40
CA LEU A 310 -14.55 11.18 11.86
C LEU A 310 -14.11 12.63 12.12
N LYS A 311 -12.98 12.88 12.82
CA LYS A 311 -12.52 14.24 13.16
C LYS A 311 -12.19 15.12 11.95
N VAL A 312 -11.99 14.52 10.77
CA VAL A 312 -11.70 15.23 9.53
C VAL A 312 -12.98 15.85 8.92
N ILE A 313 -14.16 15.44 9.40
CA ILE A 313 -15.43 15.98 8.94
C ILE A 313 -15.71 17.29 9.69
N GLU A 314 -15.93 18.36 8.93
CA GLU A 314 -16.26 19.68 9.45
C GLU A 314 -17.78 19.82 9.62
N PHE A 315 -18.26 19.80 10.87
CA PHE A 315 -19.70 19.85 11.16
C PHE A 315 -20.35 21.21 10.96
N GLY A 316 -19.56 22.27 10.73
CA GLY A 316 -20.08 23.62 10.47
C GLY A 316 -20.78 23.73 9.12
N GLU A 317 -20.26 23.04 8.11
CA GLU A 317 -20.77 23.08 6.73
C GLU A 317 -20.82 21.66 6.16
N LEU A 318 -21.95 20.98 6.35
CA LEU A 318 -22.15 19.62 5.87
C LEU A 318 -22.84 19.60 4.50
N ASP A 319 -22.18 18.99 3.51
CA ASP A 319 -22.78 18.74 2.21
C ASP A 319 -23.77 17.55 2.24
N LYS A 320 -24.55 17.39 1.17
CA LYS A 320 -25.58 16.33 1.08
C LYS A 320 -24.99 14.92 1.19
N ALA A 321 -23.77 14.69 0.68
CA ALA A 321 -23.15 13.37 0.72
C ALA A 321 -22.67 13.02 2.12
N THR A 322 -22.04 13.96 2.83
CA THR A 322 -21.58 13.77 4.21
C THR A 322 -22.75 13.57 5.17
N VAL A 323 -23.84 14.35 5.03
CA VAL A 323 -25.06 14.13 5.82
C VAL A 323 -25.63 12.72 5.59
N ARG A 324 -25.66 12.26 4.34
CA ARG A 324 -26.12 10.90 4.00
C ARG A 324 -25.21 9.85 4.65
N PHE A 325 -23.89 10.05 4.59
CA PHE A 325 -22.90 9.12 5.12
C PHE A 325 -23.04 8.99 6.63
N LEU A 326 -23.00 10.11 7.35
CA LEU A 326 -23.16 10.15 8.81
C LEU A 326 -24.49 9.55 9.25
N ARG A 327 -25.59 9.84 8.53
CA ARG A 327 -26.90 9.25 8.80
C ARG A 327 -26.88 7.73 8.68
N GLN A 328 -26.36 7.19 7.59
CA GLN A 328 -26.31 5.73 7.39
C GLN A 328 -25.39 5.05 8.41
N LEU A 329 -24.19 5.59 8.62
CA LEU A 329 -23.21 5.06 9.57
C LEU A 329 -23.76 5.04 11.00
N LEU A 330 -24.23 6.17 11.50
CA LEU A 330 -24.72 6.29 12.88
C LEU A 330 -26.02 5.51 13.09
N THR A 331 -26.95 5.49 12.13
CA THR A 331 -28.15 4.65 12.22
C THR A 331 -27.78 3.17 12.31
N LYS A 332 -26.80 2.72 11.51
CA LYS A 332 -26.33 1.34 11.53
C LYS A 332 -25.69 0.98 12.88
N LEU A 333 -24.80 1.83 13.41
CA LEU A 333 -24.22 1.62 14.74
C LEU A 333 -25.28 1.58 15.85
N LEU A 334 -26.23 2.52 15.84
CA LEU A 334 -27.29 2.55 16.84
C LEU A 334 -28.22 1.33 16.72
N LYS A 335 -28.51 0.81 15.52
CA LYS A 335 -29.36 -0.38 15.34
C LYS A 335 -28.66 -1.70 15.68
N GLU A 336 -27.39 -1.83 15.34
CA GLU A 336 -26.68 -3.12 15.37
C GLU A 336 -25.86 -3.35 16.65
N MET A 337 -25.76 -2.36 17.55
CA MET A 337 -24.95 -2.46 18.77
C MET A 337 -25.79 -2.37 20.04
N GLU A 338 -25.40 -3.15 21.05
CA GLU A 338 -26.00 -3.11 22.38
C GLU A 338 -25.57 -1.86 23.17
N PRO A 339 -26.35 -1.40 24.17
CA PRO A 339 -26.05 -0.19 24.94
C PRO A 339 -24.64 -0.15 25.54
N GLU A 340 -24.13 -1.26 26.08
CA GLU A 340 -22.80 -1.35 26.68
C GLU A 340 -21.69 -1.19 25.62
N GLU A 341 -21.92 -1.71 24.42
CA GLU A 341 -20.99 -1.57 23.30
C GLU A 341 -20.97 -0.14 22.77
N LEU A 342 -22.14 0.50 22.68
CA LEU A 342 -22.25 1.92 22.34
C LEU A 342 -21.48 2.78 23.33
N VAL A 343 -21.63 2.54 24.64
CA VAL A 343 -20.85 3.25 25.66
C VAL A 343 -19.35 3.03 25.46
N SER A 344 -18.93 1.81 25.13
CA SER A 344 -17.51 1.48 24.87
C SER A 344 -16.95 2.18 23.63
N VAL A 345 -17.72 2.30 22.55
CA VAL A 345 -17.27 2.94 21.30
C VAL A 345 -17.32 4.47 21.39
N PHE A 346 -18.44 5.02 21.85
CA PHE A 346 -18.65 6.47 21.98
C PHE A 346 -17.86 7.08 23.16
N GLY A 347 -17.62 6.31 24.22
CA GLY A 347 -16.80 6.72 25.36
C GLY A 347 -15.32 6.90 25.05
N ARG A 348 -14.78 6.26 24.00
CA ARG A 348 -13.36 6.37 23.63
C ARG A 348 -12.92 7.77 23.24
N ILE A 349 -13.86 8.61 22.81
CA ILE A 349 -13.57 10.00 22.46
C ILE A 349 -13.90 10.97 23.61
N SER A 350 -14.48 10.50 24.71
CA SER A 350 -14.75 11.31 25.90
C SER A 350 -13.45 11.75 26.56
N GLY A 351 -13.45 12.96 27.13
CA GLY A 351 -12.31 13.51 27.89
C GLY A 351 -11.07 13.89 27.07
N ILE A 352 -11.05 13.69 25.75
CA ILE A 352 -9.92 14.08 24.88
C ILE A 352 -10.12 15.53 24.39
N PRO A 353 -9.34 16.54 24.83
CA PRO A 353 -9.62 17.95 24.49
C PRO A 353 -9.63 18.22 22.99
N LYS A 354 -8.70 17.59 22.23
CA LYS A 354 -8.58 17.73 20.78
C LYS A 354 -9.79 17.21 19.98
N LEU A 355 -10.70 16.46 20.60
CA LEU A 355 -11.91 15.91 19.96
C LEU A 355 -13.18 16.64 20.39
N GLY A 356 -13.09 17.79 21.08
CA GLY A 356 -14.27 18.54 21.55
C GLY A 356 -15.25 18.88 20.42
N MET A 357 -14.76 19.49 19.33
CA MET A 357 -15.57 19.83 18.16
C MET A 357 -16.27 18.62 17.54
N LEU A 358 -15.56 17.49 17.43
CA LEU A 358 -16.12 16.24 16.93
C LEU A 358 -17.26 15.73 17.82
N ARG A 359 -17.07 15.76 19.15
CA ARG A 359 -18.11 15.31 20.09
C ARG A 359 -19.36 16.16 20.01
N GLU A 360 -19.22 17.48 20.02
CA GLU A 360 -20.35 18.38 19.93
C GLU A 360 -21.05 18.28 18.56
N GLY A 361 -20.27 18.16 17.47
CA GLY A 361 -20.80 17.89 16.13
C GLY A 361 -21.60 16.59 16.06
N LEU A 362 -21.07 15.49 16.60
CA LEU A 362 -21.78 14.20 16.65
C LEU A 362 -23.04 14.27 17.51
N LYS A 363 -23.00 14.92 18.68
CA LYS A 363 -24.17 15.10 19.54
C LYS A 363 -25.27 15.89 18.83
N LEU A 364 -24.93 17.02 18.22
CA LEU A 364 -25.86 17.86 17.46
C LEU A 364 -26.43 17.10 16.25
N PHE A 365 -25.60 16.33 15.55
CA PHE A 365 -26.05 15.54 14.41
C PHE A 365 -27.04 14.45 14.83
N ILE A 366 -26.74 13.73 15.92
CA ILE A 366 -27.62 12.70 16.48
C ILE A 366 -28.96 13.32 16.91
N SER A 367 -28.94 14.42 17.67
CA SER A 367 -30.16 15.04 18.20
C SER A 367 -31.03 15.70 17.13
N HIS A 368 -30.44 16.47 16.21
CA HIS A 368 -31.19 17.30 15.26
C HIS A 368 -31.41 16.65 13.89
N PHE A 369 -30.44 15.87 13.38
CA PHE A 369 -30.50 15.35 12.02
C PHE A 369 -31.01 13.90 11.95
N LEU A 370 -30.63 13.05 12.93
CA LEU A 370 -31.06 11.65 12.98
C LEU A 370 -32.46 11.50 13.58
N LEU A 371 -32.67 11.94 14.83
CA LEU A 371 -33.94 11.73 15.53
C LEU A 371 -35.12 12.44 14.86
N LYS A 372 -34.92 13.65 14.32
CA LYS A 372 -35.96 14.37 13.57
C LYS A 372 -36.38 13.63 12.29
N SER A 373 -35.43 12.98 11.60
CA SER A 373 -35.74 12.21 10.40
C SER A 373 -36.42 10.89 10.69
N ILE A 374 -36.08 10.23 11.81
CA ILE A 374 -36.68 8.95 12.21
C ILE A 374 -38.15 9.16 12.61
N ARG A 375 -38.46 10.24 13.33
CA ARG A 375 -39.84 10.63 13.67
C ARG A 375 -40.74 10.84 12.45
N ASN A 376 -40.15 11.23 11.31
CA ASN A 376 -40.89 11.43 10.06
C ASN A 376 -41.14 10.13 9.27
N GLN A 377 -40.53 8.99 9.65
CA GLN A 377 -40.57 7.72 8.88
C GLN A 377 -41.56 6.67 9.42
N GLY A 378 -42.38 6.99 10.43
CA GLY A 378 -43.66 6.28 10.70
C GLY A 378 -43.64 5.00 11.54
N ALA A 379 -42.50 4.54 12.08
CA ALA A 379 -42.45 3.37 12.98
C ALA A 379 -42.20 3.82 14.44
N ALA A 380 -43.26 4.01 15.23
CA ALA A 380 -43.20 4.61 16.57
C ALA A 380 -42.31 3.82 17.56
N GLU A 381 -42.39 2.49 17.55
CA GLU A 381 -41.67 1.62 18.48
C GLU A 381 -40.16 1.55 18.20
N GLN A 382 -39.78 1.38 16.93
CA GLN A 382 -38.37 1.45 16.51
C GLN A 382 -37.77 2.85 16.67
N ALA A 383 -38.61 3.90 16.57
CA ALA A 383 -38.18 5.28 16.80
C ALA A 383 -37.88 5.55 18.28
N GLU A 384 -38.64 4.96 19.20
CA GLU A 384 -38.41 5.08 20.64
C GLU A 384 -37.11 4.37 21.06
N GLU A 385 -36.91 3.13 20.60
CA GLU A 385 -35.68 2.38 20.87
C GLU A 385 -34.43 3.11 20.34
N LEU A 386 -34.48 3.61 19.10
CA LEU A 386 -33.37 4.39 18.53
C LEU A 386 -33.12 5.70 19.26
N THR A 387 -34.19 6.31 19.80
CA THR A 387 -34.08 7.52 20.62
C THR A 387 -33.34 7.23 21.93
N GLU A 388 -33.63 6.10 22.58
CA GLU A 388 -32.92 5.69 23.79
C GLU A 388 -31.44 5.36 23.50
N ARG A 389 -31.16 4.60 22.43
CA ARG A 389 -29.77 4.30 22.03
C ARG A 389 -28.99 5.56 21.66
N ALA A 390 -29.63 6.53 21.01
CA ALA A 390 -29.04 7.84 20.72
C ALA A 390 -28.68 8.60 22.00
N LYS A 391 -29.55 8.61 23.02
CA LYS A 391 -29.26 9.23 24.33
C LYS A 391 -28.07 8.55 25.01
N VAL A 392 -28.00 7.22 24.97
CA VAL A 392 -26.85 6.46 25.52
C VAL A 392 -25.55 6.86 24.85
N ALA A 393 -25.51 6.91 23.51
CA ALA A 393 -24.34 7.32 22.75
C ALA A 393 -23.93 8.78 23.05
N SER A 394 -24.89 9.71 23.13
CA SER A 394 -24.65 11.11 23.47
C SER A 394 -24.05 11.27 24.87
N ARG A 395 -24.60 10.58 25.88
CA ARG A 395 -24.08 10.58 27.25
C ARG A 395 -22.69 9.98 27.34
N ALA A 396 -22.42 8.90 26.60
CA ALA A 396 -21.09 8.27 26.59
C ALA A 396 -19.98 9.22 26.10
N MET A 397 -20.32 10.17 25.21
CA MET A 397 -19.36 11.18 24.74
C MET A 397 -19.17 12.34 25.72
N GLU A 398 -20.02 12.53 26.73
CA GLU A 398 -19.85 13.64 27.69
C GLU A 398 -18.52 13.51 28.43
N ALA A 399 -17.79 14.63 28.51
CA ALA A 399 -16.57 14.68 29.30
C ALA A 399 -16.97 14.60 30.78
N LYS A 400 -16.42 13.64 31.53
CA LYS A 400 -16.41 13.77 32.99
C LYS A 400 -15.51 14.96 33.31
N GLU A 401 -16.10 16.11 33.59
CA GLU A 401 -15.35 17.20 34.22
C GLU A 401 -14.78 16.63 35.52
N LEU A 402 -13.45 16.55 35.61
CA LEU A 402 -12.82 16.43 36.91
C LEU A 402 -13.21 17.70 37.68
N HIS A 403 -14.12 17.56 38.65
CA HIS A 403 -14.28 18.53 39.72
C HIS A 403 -12.91 18.78 40.36
N ARG A 404 -12.22 19.83 39.92
CA ARG A 404 -11.22 20.49 40.74
C ARG A 404 -12.00 21.41 41.67
N CYS A 405 -12.66 20.82 42.67
CA CYS A 405 -13.28 21.59 43.74
C CYS A 405 -12.15 22.08 44.64
N GLY A 406 -12.01 23.40 44.73
CA GLY A 406 -11.04 24.05 45.57
C GLY A 406 -11.29 23.78 47.05
N MET A 407 -10.20 23.65 47.79
CA MET A 407 -10.10 24.03 49.19
C MET A 407 -8.73 24.69 49.35
N ASP A 408 -8.72 26.01 49.17
CA ASP A 408 -7.74 26.87 49.81
C ASP A 408 -8.55 27.79 50.72
N GLN A 409 -8.53 27.50 52.02
CA GLN A 409 -8.63 28.48 53.10
C GLN A 409 -8.30 27.83 54.46
N SER A 410 -7.44 28.55 55.20
CA SER A 410 -7.18 28.54 56.65
C SER A 410 -6.44 27.36 57.32
N GLU A 411 -5.16 27.65 57.59
CA GLU A 411 -4.39 27.46 58.84
C GLU A 411 -5.07 26.80 60.05
N ALA A 412 -4.38 25.82 60.65
CA ALA A 412 -4.15 25.69 62.10
C ALA A 412 -2.99 24.71 62.36
N GLY A 413 -2.13 25.05 63.32
CA GLY A 413 -0.81 24.42 63.54
C GLY A 413 -0.82 23.09 64.29
N GLY A 414 0.39 22.55 64.52
CA GLY A 414 0.58 21.39 65.40
C GLY A 414 1.86 20.63 65.12
N GLN A 415 2.86 20.81 65.98
CA GLN A 415 4.15 20.12 65.96
C GLN A 415 4.03 18.61 66.30
N ALA A 416 5.08 17.90 65.89
CA ALA A 416 5.79 16.84 66.62
C ALA A 416 5.51 15.35 66.32
N SER A 417 6.65 14.72 66.01
CA SER A 417 7.15 13.43 66.49
C SER A 417 6.91 12.17 65.65
N ALA A 418 8.05 11.51 65.43
CA ALA A 418 8.25 10.30 64.66
C ALA A 418 7.90 9.05 65.46
N THR A 419 7.35 8.02 64.81
CA THR A 419 7.75 6.63 65.05
C THR A 419 7.36 5.74 63.87
N GLU A 420 8.27 4.83 63.54
CA GLU A 420 8.31 3.92 62.40
C GLU A 420 7.17 2.88 62.37
N VAL A 421 6.63 2.57 61.18
CA VAL A 421 6.17 1.21 60.82
C VAL A 421 6.43 0.93 59.33
N ASN A 422 7.56 0.25 59.09
CA ASN A 422 7.78 -0.89 58.18
C ASN A 422 7.07 -0.91 56.79
N GLN A 423 7.83 -0.54 55.75
CA GLN A 423 7.60 -0.90 54.35
C GLN A 423 8.31 -2.21 53.99
N ARG A 424 7.53 -3.24 53.61
CA ARG A 424 7.90 -4.39 52.74
C ARG A 424 6.58 -4.83 52.11
N LYS A 425 6.39 -5.14 50.83
CA LYS A 425 7.21 -5.46 49.65
C LYS A 425 6.20 -5.60 48.49
N CYS A 426 6.54 -5.18 47.27
CA CYS A 426 6.59 -6.04 46.07
C CYS A 426 6.72 -5.22 44.77
N PRO A 427 7.35 -5.80 43.73
CA PRO A 427 8.31 -5.09 42.89
C PRO A 427 7.86 -4.90 41.43
N ARG A 428 8.47 -3.89 40.80
CA ARG A 428 8.52 -3.72 39.33
C ARG A 428 9.26 -4.91 38.70
N SER A 429 8.64 -5.50 37.68
CA SER A 429 9.24 -6.52 36.82
C SER A 429 10.28 -5.89 35.89
N THR A 430 11.55 -6.18 36.18
CA THR A 430 12.67 -6.12 35.25
C THR A 430 12.70 -7.44 34.48
N LEU A 431 12.61 -7.42 33.15
CA LEU A 431 12.93 -8.59 32.32
C LEU A 431 14.36 -8.48 31.81
N MET A 432 15.14 -9.49 32.20
CA MET A 432 16.56 -9.67 31.97
C MET A 432 16.90 -9.85 30.49
N VAL A 433 17.93 -9.12 30.06
CA VAL A 433 18.86 -9.53 29.01
C VAL A 433 19.70 -10.68 29.57
N LYS A 434 19.71 -11.84 28.92
CA LYS A 434 20.67 -12.91 29.19
C LYS A 434 21.86 -12.74 28.25
N GLU A 435 22.94 -12.19 28.76
CA GLU A 435 24.29 -12.36 28.21
C GLU A 435 24.77 -13.78 28.54
N TRP A 436 25.31 -14.47 27.54
CA TRP A 436 26.13 -15.66 27.73
C TRP A 436 27.58 -15.25 27.53
N ASP A 437 28.30 -15.15 28.64
CA ASP A 437 29.75 -15.00 28.67
C ASP A 437 30.39 -16.39 28.74
N THR A 438 31.10 -16.80 27.70
CA THR A 438 32.12 -17.85 27.77
C THR A 438 33.44 -17.26 27.32
N LYS A 439 34.28 -16.91 28.30
CA LYS A 439 35.72 -16.68 28.16
C LYS A 439 36.39 -17.87 27.46
N VAL A 440 37.09 -17.65 26.36
CA VAL A 440 38.33 -18.40 26.05
C VAL A 440 39.37 -17.46 25.42
N ASP A 441 40.54 -17.53 26.04
CA ASP A 441 41.82 -16.87 25.83
C ASP A 441 42.33 -16.72 24.38
N LEU A 442 42.83 -15.53 24.06
CA LEU A 442 43.74 -15.27 22.93
C LEU A 442 45.19 -15.49 23.40
N ARG A 443 45.80 -16.62 23.04
CA ARG A 443 47.21 -16.76 22.61
C ARG A 443 47.62 -18.24 22.53
N LYS A 444 47.87 -18.72 21.30
CA LYS A 444 49.04 -19.53 20.86
C LYS A 444 48.74 -20.25 19.54
N CYS A 445 49.37 -19.82 18.45
CA CYS A 445 49.88 -20.75 17.43
C CYS A 445 51.13 -21.43 18.02
N PRO A 446 51.37 -22.74 17.79
CA PRO A 446 52.10 -23.11 16.56
C PRO A 446 51.80 -24.50 15.96
N LYS A 447 52.10 -24.60 14.65
CA LYS A 447 52.79 -25.70 13.92
C LYS A 447 52.14 -27.09 13.79
N SER A 448 51.82 -27.40 12.52
CA SER A 448 52.26 -28.56 11.72
C SER A 448 51.87 -30.00 12.08
N THR A 449 51.48 -30.69 11.00
CA THR A 449 51.79 -32.08 10.57
C THR A 449 50.98 -33.29 11.06
N ASN A 450 50.57 -34.07 10.05
CA ASN A 450 50.27 -35.51 9.97
C ASN A 450 48.97 -35.95 10.67
N LEU A 451 48.03 -36.67 10.03
CA LEU A 451 48.08 -37.71 9.00
C LEU A 451 46.80 -37.66 8.14
#